data_AF-A0AAI8MPD8-F1
#
_entry.id   AF-A0AAI8MPD8-F1
#
_cell.length_a   1.000
_cell.length_b   1.000
_cell.length_c   1.000
_cell.angle_alpha   90.00
_cell.angle_beta   90.00
_cell.angle_gamma   90.00
#
_symmetry.space_group_name_H-M   'P 1'
#
loop_
_entity.id
_entity.type
_entity.pdbx_description
1 polymer ?
#
loop_
_entity_poly.entity_id
_entity_poly.type
_entity_poly.pdbx_seq_one_letter_code
_entity_poly.pdbx_strand_id
1 'polypeptide(L)'
;MRLGIIGAMVEEITPLLEKFGEHKKIQVGGNTYYEITKGVHKIFIAYSKIGKVHAALTVSTMILHFQCEKIIFSGVAGGLNADLKVGDLLLAEK
;
A
#
# COMPACT_ATOMS: atom_id res chain seq x y z
N MET A 1 -5.86 5.14 -15.32
CA MET A 1 -4.77 5.28 -14.33
C MET A 1 -4.75 4.06 -13.43
N ARG A 2 -3.55 3.56 -13.12
CA ARG A 2 -3.32 2.47 -12.16
C ARG A 2 -2.58 2.99 -10.92
N LEU A 3 -3.19 2.85 -9.75
CA LEU A 3 -2.65 3.31 -8.47
C LEU A 3 -2.25 2.10 -7.62
N GLY A 4 -1.03 2.09 -7.09
CA GLY A 4 -0.62 1.18 -6.03
C GLY A 4 -0.78 1.84 -4.66
N ILE A 5 -1.37 1.14 -3.70
CA ILE A 5 -1.39 1.52 -2.29
C ILE A 5 -0.72 0.40 -1.50
N ILE A 6 0.26 0.75 -0.69
CA ILE A 6 1.08 -0.21 0.04
C ILE A 6 1.10 0.12 1.54
N GLY A 7 0.89 -0.91 2.37
CA GLY A 7 1.18 -0.87 3.81
C GLY A 7 2.28 -1.88 4.15
N ALA A 8 2.78 -1.89 5.38
CA ALA A 8 3.74 -2.88 5.86
C ALA A 8 3.05 -4.09 6.52
N MET A 9 1.95 -3.86 7.23
CA MET A 9 1.19 -4.85 8.01
C MET A 9 -0.25 -4.98 7.49
N VAL A 10 -0.93 -6.06 7.88
CA VAL A 10 -2.30 -6.34 7.42
C VAL A 10 -3.26 -5.26 7.95
N GLU A 11 -3.09 -4.87 9.20
CA GLU A 11 -3.85 -3.85 9.91
C GLU A 11 -3.82 -2.49 9.22
N GLU A 12 -2.74 -2.18 8.49
CA GLU A 12 -2.57 -0.91 7.78
C GLU A 12 -3.35 -0.86 6.46
N ILE A 13 -3.71 -2.03 5.90
CA ILE A 13 -4.48 -2.10 4.65
C ILE A 13 -5.95 -2.53 4.85
N THR A 14 -6.26 -3.21 5.95
CA THR A 14 -7.63 -3.71 6.23
C THR A 14 -8.69 -2.61 6.15
N PRO A 15 -8.52 -1.42 6.75
CA PRO A 15 -9.52 -0.35 6.66
C PRO A 15 -9.78 0.12 5.22
N LEU A 16 -8.77 0.06 4.35
CA LEU A 16 -8.93 0.40 2.93
C LEU A 16 -9.73 -0.68 2.21
N LEU A 17 -9.43 -1.96 2.45
CA LEU A 17 -10.16 -3.07 1.86
C LEU A 17 -11.64 -3.03 2.26
N GLU A 18 -11.93 -2.79 3.54
CA GLU A 18 -13.30 -2.62 4.05
C GLU A 18 -14.02 -1.45 3.38
N LYS A 19 -13.35 -0.31 3.21
CA LYS A 19 -13.91 0.87 2.54
C LYS A 19 -14.25 0.63 1.07
N PHE A 20 -13.43 -0.13 0.35
CA PHE A 20 -13.67 -0.42 -1.07
C PHE A 20 -14.66 -1.57 -1.29
N GLY A 21 -14.83 -2.45 -0.30
CA GLY A 21 -15.72 -3.60 -0.37
C GLY A 21 -15.16 -4.70 -1.26
N GLU A 22 -15.82 -4.95 -2.39
CA GLU A 22 -15.42 -6.03 -3.29
C GLU A 22 -14.08 -5.75 -3.99
N HIS A 23 -13.22 -6.77 -3.98
CA HIS A 23 -11.90 -6.74 -4.58
C HIS A 23 -11.51 -8.12 -5.11
N LYS A 24 -10.71 -8.16 -6.17
CA LYS A 24 -10.13 -9.40 -6.70
C LYS A 24 -8.77 -9.65 -6.05
N LYS A 25 -8.57 -10.85 -5.48
CA LYS A 25 -7.25 -11.26 -4.96
C LYS A 25 -6.38 -11.82 -6.09
N ILE A 26 -5.12 -11.41 -6.14
CA ILE A 26 -4.11 -11.85 -7.10
C ILE A 26 -2.85 -12.24 -6.33
N GLN A 27 -2.37 -13.46 -6.52
CA GLN A 27 -1.14 -13.93 -5.87
C GLN A 27 0.03 -13.85 -6.85
N VAL A 28 1.08 -13.11 -6.46
CA VAL A 28 2.31 -12.95 -7.26
C VAL A 28 3.50 -12.85 -6.31
N GLY A 29 4.58 -13.57 -6.59
CA GLY A 29 5.85 -13.44 -5.85
C GLY A 29 5.74 -13.72 -4.35
N GLY A 30 4.84 -14.62 -3.93
CA GLY A 30 4.63 -14.94 -2.51
C GLY A 30 3.93 -13.83 -1.71
N ASN A 31 3.24 -12.90 -2.40
CA ASN A 31 2.40 -11.87 -1.80
C ASN A 31 1.00 -11.86 -2.42
N THR A 32 0.04 -11.24 -1.73
CA THR A 32 -1.34 -11.05 -2.20
C THR A 32 -1.58 -9.57 -2.51
N TYR A 33 -2.11 -9.32 -3.71
CA TYR A 33 -2.52 -8.01 -4.18
C TYR A 33 -4.03 -8.01 -4.37
N TYR A 34 -4.68 -6.93 -3.95
CA TYR A 34 -6.12 -6.72 -4.03
C TYR A 34 -6.39 -5.71 -5.14
N GLU A 35 -6.94 -6.17 -6.25
CA GLU A 35 -7.34 -5.33 -7.37
C GLU A 35 -8.77 -4.84 -7.17
N ILE A 36 -8.95 -3.53 -7.21
CA ILE A 36 -10.24 -2.84 -7.19
C ILE A 36 -10.37 -2.07 -8.51
N THR A 37 -11.50 -2.23 -9.18
CA THR A 37 -11.82 -1.48 -10.40
C THR A 37 -12.85 -0.40 -10.09
N LYS A 38 -12.54 0.85 -10.43
CA LYS A 38 -13.44 2.01 -10.31
C LYS A 38 -13.47 2.75 -11.66
N GLY A 39 -14.45 2.41 -12.49
CA GLY A 39 -14.51 2.90 -13.87
C GLY A 39 -13.28 2.50 -14.67
N VAL A 40 -12.59 3.49 -15.27
CA VAL A 40 -11.34 3.29 -16.02
C VAL A 40 -10.09 3.20 -15.13
N HIS A 41 -10.25 3.33 -13.81
CA HIS A 41 -9.16 3.31 -12.85
C HIS A 41 -9.05 1.95 -12.18
N LYS A 42 -7.81 1.52 -11.94
CA LYS A 42 -7.49 0.34 -11.13
C LYS A 42 -6.69 0.75 -9.92
N ILE A 43 -7.03 0.18 -8.77
CA ILE A 43 -6.31 0.34 -7.51
C ILE A 43 -5.80 -1.03 -7.10
N PHE A 44 -4.51 -1.13 -6.83
CA PHE A 44 -3.85 -2.33 -6.33
C PHE A 44 -3.40 -2.07 -4.90
N ILE A 45 -3.99 -2.77 -3.95
CA ILE A 45 -3.64 -2.68 -2.53
C ILE A 45 -2.84 -3.92 -2.16
N ALA A 46 -1.75 -3.77 -1.39
CA ALA A 46 -1.07 -4.91 -0.77
C ALA A 46 -0.36 -4.45 0.50
N TYR A 47 -0.17 -5.36 1.45
CA TYR A 47 0.81 -5.13 2.51
C TYR A 47 2.12 -5.81 2.09
N SER A 48 3.26 -5.17 2.30
CA SER A 48 4.55 -5.71 1.85
C SER A 48 5.08 -6.83 2.73
N LYS A 49 4.63 -6.90 3.99
CA LYS A 49 5.39 -7.43 5.14
C LYS A 49 6.45 -6.42 5.59
N ILE A 50 7.06 -6.67 6.75
CA ILE A 50 8.03 -5.77 7.37
C ILE A 50 9.39 -5.87 6.68
N GLY A 51 10.02 -4.72 6.41
CA GLY A 51 11.42 -4.64 6.02
C GLY A 51 11.66 -4.25 4.56
N LYS A 52 12.88 -3.75 4.30
CA LYS A 52 13.25 -3.09 3.04
C LYS A 52 13.14 -4.00 1.81
N VAL A 53 13.55 -5.27 1.93
CA VAL A 53 13.50 -6.23 0.81
C VAL A 53 12.07 -6.52 0.39
N HIS A 54 11.19 -6.72 1.37
CA HIS A 54 9.78 -6.98 1.16
C HIS A 54 9.03 -5.80 0.53
N ALA A 55 9.30 -4.59 1.00
CA ALA A 55 8.76 -3.36 0.41
C ALA A 55 9.23 -3.19 -1.04
N ALA A 56 10.54 -3.32 -1.29
CA ALA A 56 11.11 -3.20 -2.62
C ALA A 56 10.53 -4.21 -3.62
N LEU A 57 10.37 -5.47 -3.22
CA LEU A 57 9.76 -6.51 -4.06
C LEU A 57 8.30 -6.19 -4.38
N THR A 58 7.53 -5.75 -3.39
CA THR A 58 6.11 -5.45 -3.53
C THR A 58 5.89 -4.28 -4.48
N VAL A 59 6.63 -3.18 -4.30
CA VAL A 59 6.56 -2.00 -5.18
C VAL A 59 7.06 -2.33 -6.59
N SER A 60 8.16 -3.09 -6.71
CA SER A 60 8.66 -3.52 -8.03
C SER A 60 7.62 -4.34 -8.79
N THR A 61 6.89 -5.22 -8.08
CA THR A 61 5.78 -5.99 -8.67
C THR A 61 4.62 -5.08 -9.10
N MET A 62 4.25 -4.10 -8.27
CA MET A 62 3.23 -3.10 -8.62
C MET A 62 3.57 -2.33 -9.90
N ILE A 63 4.82 -1.90 -10.04
CA ILE A 63 5.27 -1.13 -11.19
C ILE A 63 5.41 -2.03 -12.43
N LEU A 64 6.15 -3.13 -12.33
CA LEU A 64 6.54 -3.92 -13.50
C LEU A 64 5.44 -4.87 -13.98
N HIS A 65 4.70 -5.48 -13.05
CA HIS A 65 3.68 -6.48 -13.39
C HIS A 65 2.28 -5.85 -13.51
N PHE A 66 1.90 -4.99 -12.56
CA PHE A 66 0.58 -4.36 -12.57
C PHE A 66 0.53 -3.01 -13.32
N GLN A 67 1.69 -2.47 -13.70
CA GLN A 67 1.82 -1.19 -14.41
C GLN A 67 1.24 -0.01 -13.60
N CYS A 68 1.41 -0.02 -12.29
CA CYS A 68 1.04 1.11 -11.44
C CYS A 68 1.86 2.34 -11.81
N GLU A 69 1.18 3.45 -12.07
CA GLU A 69 1.77 4.74 -12.46
C GLU A 69 2.13 5.60 -11.24
N LYS A 70 1.46 5.35 -10.12
CA LYS A 70 1.67 6.04 -8.84
C LYS A 70 1.64 5.04 -7.70
N ILE A 71 2.41 5.32 -6.65
CA ILE A 71 2.47 4.53 -5.42
C ILE A 71 2.19 5.45 -4.24
N ILE A 72 1.33 5.01 -3.33
CA ILE A 72 1.09 5.66 -2.03
C ILE A 72 1.43 4.63 -0.95
N PHE A 73 2.31 5.00 -0.02
CA PHE A 73 2.54 4.24 1.20
C PHE A 73 1.66 4.79 2.33
N SER A 74 1.02 3.90 3.08
CA SER A 74 0.24 4.24 4.28
C SER A 74 0.60 3.26 5.39
N GLY A 75 0.97 3.79 6.55
CA GLY A 75 1.34 2.99 7.71
C GLY A 75 1.67 3.85 8.91
N VAL A 76 2.27 3.25 9.93
CA VAL A 76 2.67 3.93 11.17
C VAL A 76 4.18 4.16 11.24
N ALA A 77 4.59 5.17 12.00
CA ALA A 77 5.99 5.49 12.25
C ALA A 77 6.20 5.96 13.71
N GLY A 78 7.41 5.75 14.23
CA GLY A 78 7.82 6.33 15.51
C GLY A 78 8.21 7.80 15.35
N GLY A 79 7.68 8.67 16.20
CA GLY A 79 8.01 10.09 16.21
C GLY A 79 9.40 10.35 16.82
N LEU A 80 10.26 11.05 16.09
CA LEU A 80 11.55 11.54 16.61
C LEU A 80 11.51 13.02 17.00
N ASN A 81 10.60 13.79 16.41
CA ASN A 81 10.35 15.17 16.80
C ASN A 81 9.47 15.19 18.05
N ALA A 82 9.92 15.88 19.10
CA ALA A 82 9.25 15.98 20.39
C ALA A 82 7.86 16.64 20.32
N ASP A 83 7.60 17.42 19.27
CA ASP A 83 6.30 18.05 19.06
C ASP A 83 5.24 17.10 18.50
N LEU A 84 5.66 15.92 17.99
CA LEU A 84 4.75 14.92 17.43
C LEU A 84 4.04 14.13 18.51
N LYS A 85 2.73 13.99 18.35
CA LYS A 85 1.85 13.24 19.25
C LYS A 85 1.30 11.99 18.57
N VAL A 86 0.85 11.05 19.38
CA VAL A 86 0.17 9.85 18.89
C VAL A 86 -1.08 10.25 18.12
N GLY A 87 -1.16 9.80 16.86
CA GLY A 87 -2.27 10.11 15.95
C GLY A 87 -2.00 11.26 14.97
N ASP A 88 -0.89 11.97 15.11
CA ASP A 88 -0.51 12.99 14.14
C ASP A 88 -0.22 12.36 12.77
N LEU A 89 -0.74 12.99 11.71
CA LEU A 89 -0.51 12.57 10.33
C LEU A 89 0.70 13.30 9.75
N LEU A 90 1.57 12.53 9.10
CA LEU A 90 2.79 13.04 8.48
C LEU A 90 2.82 12.68 7.00
N LEU A 91 3.24 13.65 6.20
CA LEU A 91 3.59 13.46 4.80
C LEU A 91 5.10 13.63 4.67
N ALA A 92 5.77 12.61 4.15
CA ALA A 92 7.20 12.69 3.91
C ALA A 92 7.48 13.61 2.72
N GLU A 93 8.41 14.56 2.90
CA GLU A 93 8.90 15.43 1.81
C GLU A 93 10.07 14.78 1.04
N LYS A 94 10.74 13.79 1.64
CA LYS A 94 11.91 13.08 1.10
C LYS A 94 12.04 11.68 1.66
#